data_AF-A0A0M7GMH4-F1
#
_entry.id   AF-A0A0M7GMH4-F1
#
_cell.length_a   1.000
_cell.length_b   1.000
_cell.length_c   1.000
_cell.angle_alpha   90.00
_cell.angle_beta   90.00
_cell.angle_gamma   90.00
#
_symmetry.space_group_name_H-M   'P 1'
#
loop_
_entity.id
_entity.type
_entity.pdbx_description
1 polymer ?
#
loop_
_entity_poly.entity_id
_entity_poly.type
_entity_poly.pdbx_seq_one_letter_code
_entity_poly.pdbx_strand_id
1 'polypeptide(L)' 'MTREYVKKIHYPCETAAIFQDVLFVMRVNHYSELLNQADRAAEFYLSHFPFCTLENVREGVLYSFGGLYLNDYELIREAA' A
#
# COMPACT_ATOMS: atom_id res chain seq x y z
N MET A 1 -30.30 -7.05 7.98
CA MET A 1 -29.10 -7.63 7.31
C MET A 1 -27.97 -6.62 7.43
N THR A 2 -27.14 -6.77 8.46
CA THR A 2 -25.93 -5.98 8.67
C THR A 2 -24.98 -6.24 7.50
N ARG A 3 -24.71 -5.23 6.67
CA ARG A 3 -23.73 -5.31 5.58
C ARG A 3 -22.32 -5.30 6.19
N GLU A 4 -21.96 -6.35 6.89
CA GLU A 4 -20.56 -6.69 7.16
C GLU A 4 -19.98 -7.33 5.90
N TYR A 5 -19.93 -6.59 4.79
CA TYR A 5 -18.84 -6.81 3.84
C TYR A 5 -17.62 -6.17 4.48
N VAL A 6 -17.04 -6.87 5.47
CA VAL A 6 -15.66 -6.65 5.85
C VAL A 6 -14.88 -6.89 4.56
N LYS A 7 -14.54 -5.80 3.85
CA LYS A 7 -13.76 -5.80 2.61
C LYS A 7 -12.33 -6.20 2.97
N LYS A 8 -12.16 -7.46 3.35
CA LYS A 8 -10.89 -8.05 3.71
C LYS A 8 -10.11 -8.29 2.43
N ILE A 9 -8.85 -7.89 2.41
CA ILE A 9 -8.00 -8.13 1.25
C ILE A 9 -7.82 -9.64 1.11
N HIS A 10 -8.02 -10.15 -0.10
CA HIS A 10 -7.82 -11.57 -0.39
C HIS A 10 -6.38 -11.79 -0.88
N TYR A 11 -5.67 -12.69 -0.20
CA TYR A 11 -4.31 -13.09 -0.55
C TYR A 11 -4.29 -14.52 -1.12
N PRO A 12 -3.36 -14.86 -2.03
CA PRO A 12 -2.35 -14.00 -2.63
C PRO A 12 -2.96 -13.00 -3.63
N CYS A 13 -2.36 -11.81 -3.75
CA CYS A 13 -2.77 -10.82 -4.74
C CYS A 13 -1.59 -10.09 -5.37
N GLU A 14 -1.80 -9.59 -6.59
CA GLU A 14 -0.95 -8.59 -7.23
C GLU A 14 -1.67 -7.24 -7.14
N THR A 15 -0.95 -6.23 -6.64
CA THR A 15 -1.47 -4.91 -6.28
C THR A 15 -0.40 -3.86 -6.59
N ALA A 16 -0.66 -2.58 -6.29
CA ALA A 16 0.33 -1.53 -6.45
C ALA A 16 0.22 -0.48 -5.35
N ALA A 17 1.36 0.07 -4.94
CA ALA A 17 1.44 1.38 -4.33
C ALA A 17 1.46 2.44 -5.43
N ILE A 18 0.86 3.59 -5.18
CA ILE A 18 0.71 4.69 -6.13
C ILE A 18 1.17 5.97 -5.42
N PHE A 19 2.14 6.67 -6.01
CA PHE A 19 2.58 7.97 -5.51
C PHE A 19 3.01 8.86 -6.68
N GLN A 20 2.44 10.06 -6.78
CA GLN A 20 2.70 11.04 -7.85
C GLN A 20 2.66 10.42 -9.26
N ASP A 21 1.57 9.71 -9.58
CA ASP A 21 1.35 9.01 -10.85
C ASP A 21 2.36 7.91 -11.20
N VAL A 22 3.26 7.55 -10.28
CA VAL A 22 4.19 6.42 -10.42
C VAL A 22 3.64 5.22 -9.65
N LEU A 23 3.69 4.06 -10.30
CA LEU A 23 3.24 2.78 -9.74
C LEU A 23 4.43 1.94 -9.30
N PHE A 24 4.35 1.40 -8.09
CA PHE A 24 5.21 0.33 -7.61
C PHE A 24 4.36 -0.94 -7.44
N VAL A 25 4.61 -1.95 -8.28
CA VAL A 25 3.88 -3.22 -8.24
C VAL A 25 4.30 -4.04 -7.03
N MET A 26 3.32 -4.44 -6.23
CA MET A 26 3.50 -5.27 -5.05
C MET A 26 2.88 -6.65 -5.30
N ARG A 27 3.57 -7.70 -4.86
CA ARG A 27 3.05 -9.07 -4.82
C ARG A 27 3.01 -9.51 -3.38
N VAL A 28 1.81 -9.79 -2.88
CA VAL A 28 1.57 -10.04 -1.46
C VAL A 28 0.91 -11.41 -1.31
N ASN A 29 1.59 -12.33 -0.63
CA ASN A 29 1.07 -13.67 -0.38
C ASN A 29 0.27 -13.75 0.93
N HIS A 30 0.56 -12.84 1.85
CA HIS A 30 -0.04 -12.84 3.19
C HIS A 30 -0.02 -11.43 3.79
N TYR A 31 -0.96 -11.12 4.69
CA TYR A 31 -1.07 -9.78 5.31
C TYR A 31 0.21 -9.34 6.03
N SER A 32 0.99 -10.29 6.58
CA SER A 32 2.26 -10.01 7.25
C SER A 32 3.35 -9.46 6.33
N GLU A 33 3.20 -9.61 5.00
CA GLU A 33 4.14 -9.07 4.01
C GLU A 33 3.83 -7.61 3.65
N LEU A 34 2.67 -7.06 4.06
CA LEU A 34 2.22 -5.72 3.68
C LEU A 34 3.23 -4.63 4.08
N LEU A 35 3.70 -4.64 5.32
CA LEU A 35 4.63 -3.62 5.81
C LEU A 35 5.97 -3.70 5.07
N ASN A 36 6.47 -4.91 4.81
CA ASN A 36 7.70 -5.09 4.04
C ASN A 36 7.56 -4.54 2.61
N GLN A 37 6.42 -4.81 1.96
CA GLN A 37 6.16 -4.30 0.61
C GLN A 37 5.95 -2.77 0.60
N ALA A 38 5.36 -2.21 1.65
CA ALA A 38 5.24 -0.76 1.84
C ALA A 38 6.61 -0.09 2.02
N ASP A 39 7.49 -0.66 2.84
CA ASP A 39 8.85 -0.17 3.03
C ASP A 39 9.62 -0.16 1.71
N ARG A 40 9.52 -1.25 0.92
CA ARG A 40 10.13 -1.33 -0.42
C ARG A 40 9.57 -0.30 -1.39
N ALA A 41 8.26 -0.04 -1.34
CA ALA A 41 7.64 1.01 -2.14
C ALA A 41 8.18 2.39 -1.73
N ALA A 42 8.29 2.66 -0.43
CA ALA A 42 8.83 3.91 0.09
C ALA A 42 10.30 4.12 -0.32
N GLU A 43 11.14 3.11 -0.19
CA GLU A 43 12.53 3.15 -0.67
C GLU A 43 12.62 3.44 -2.17
N PHE A 44 11.76 2.80 -2.96
CA PHE A 44 11.67 3.06 -4.40
C PHE A 44 11.30 4.52 -4.68
N TYR A 45 10.27 5.07 -4.02
CA TYR A 45 9.83 6.45 -4.24
C TYR A 45 10.86 7.47 -3.77
N LEU A 46 11.54 7.24 -2.65
CA LEU A 46 12.61 8.12 -2.18
C LEU A 46 13.80 8.15 -3.14
N SER A 47 14.11 7.02 -3.78
CA SER A 47 15.13 6.94 -4.82
C SER A 47 14.68 7.61 -6.11
N HIS A 48 13.40 7.49 -6.47
CA HIS A 48 12.83 8.04 -7.70
C HIS A 48 12.59 9.56 -7.63
N PHE A 49 12.17 10.09 -6.48
CA PHE A 49 11.82 11.48 -6.26
C PHE A 49 12.80 12.15 -5.28
N PRO A 50 13.89 12.77 -5.77
CA PRO A 50 15.00 13.25 -4.92
C PRO A 50 14.62 14.40 -3.98
N PHE A 51 13.45 15.02 -4.16
CA PHE A 51 12.95 16.11 -3.32
C PHE A 51 11.92 15.65 -2.29
N CYS A 52 11.44 14.40 -2.36
CA CYS A 52 10.44 13.89 -1.44
C CYS A 52 11.08 13.38 -0.14
N THR A 53 10.46 13.70 0.99
CA THR A 53 10.79 13.07 2.27
C THR A 53 9.98 11.79 2.45
N LEU A 54 10.37 10.96 3.42
CA LEU A 54 9.60 9.78 3.80
C LEU A 54 8.17 10.15 4.23
N GLU A 55 8.02 11.27 4.93
CA GLU A 55 6.73 11.81 5.34
C GLU A 55 5.86 12.14 4.12
N ASN A 56 6.42 12.82 3.11
CA ASN A 56 5.67 13.11 1.87
C ASN A 56 5.17 11.84 1.18
N VAL A 57 6.00 10.79 1.13
CA VAL A 57 5.62 9.51 0.54
C VAL A 57 4.49 8.87 1.36
N ARG A 58 4.64 8.77 2.69
CA ARG A 58 3.65 8.12 3.56
C ARG A 58 2.31 8.84 3.59
N GLU A 59 2.30 10.16 3.53
CA GLU A 59 1.08 10.96 3.48
C GLU A 59 0.38 10.91 2.11
N GLY A 60 1.15 10.76 1.03
CA GLY A 60 0.63 10.80 -0.34
C GLY A 60 0.39 9.45 -1.00
N VAL A 61 0.94 8.35 -0.45
CA VAL A 61 0.86 7.02 -1.06
C VAL A 61 -0.54 6.42 -0.90
N LEU A 62 -1.02 5.79 -1.97
CA LEU A 62 -2.24 4.98 -1.97
C LEU A 62 -1.92 3.56 -2.40
N TYR A 63 -2.43 2.56 -1.67
CA TYR A 63 -2.27 1.15 -1.99
C TYR A 63 -3.56 0.58 -2.59
N SER A 64 -3.49 0.03 -3.80
CA SER A 64 -4.64 -0.31 -4.65
C SER A 64 -5.00 -1.80 -4.64
N PHE A 65 -5.75 -2.27 -3.65
CA PHE A 65 -6.17 -3.67 -3.53
C PHE A 65 -7.53 -3.94 -4.18
N GLY A 66 -7.54 -4.42 -5.43
CA GLY A 66 -8.77 -4.94 -6.07
C GLY A 66 -9.94 -3.97 -6.09
N GLY A 67 -9.67 -2.66 -6.28
CA GLY A 67 -10.68 -1.59 -6.24
C GLY A 67 -10.85 -0.92 -4.87
N LEU A 68 -10.04 -1.30 -3.87
CA LEU A 68 -9.86 -0.58 -2.62
C LEU A 68 -8.60 0.27 -2.70
N TYR A 69 -8.67 1.48 -2.16
CA TYR A 69 -7.52 2.37 -2.04
C TYR A 69 -7.32 2.62 -0.55
N LEU A 70 -6.18 2.15 -0.03
CA LEU A 70 -5.79 2.32 1.36
C LEU A 70 -4.69 3.38 1.45
N ASN A 71 -4.79 4.26 2.44
CA ASN A 71 -3.64 5.08 2.84
C ASN A 71 -2.69 4.28 3.77
N ASP A 72 -1.55 4.88 4.12
CA ASP A 72 -0.52 4.25 4.97
C ASP A 72 -1.06 3.77 6.33
N TYR A 73 -1.93 4.55 6.97
CA TYR A 73 -2.51 4.17 8.27
C TYR A 73 -3.48 2.99 8.14
N GLU A 74 -4.28 2.96 7.07
CA GLU A 74 -5.20 1.86 6.81
C GLU A 74 -4.45 0.57 6.47
N LEU A 75 -3.35 0.67 5.71
CA LEU A 75 -2.47 -0.46 5.43
C LEU A 75 -1.85 -1.04 6.71
N ILE A 76 -1.36 -0.18 7.61
CA ILE A 76 -0.78 -0.60 8.89
C ILE A 76 -1.81 -1.35 9.74
N ARG A 77 -3.08 -0.93 9.71
CA ARG A 77 -4.17 -1.62 10.43
C ARG A 77 -4.51 -2.98 9.82
N GLU A 78 -4.42 -3.13 8.51
CA GLU A 78 -4.64 -4.44 7.85
C GLU A 78 -3.49 -5.42 8.14
N ALA A 79 -2.28 -4.91 8.34
CA ALA A 79 -1.11 -5.72 8.63
C ALA A 79 -1.02 -6.22 10.09
N ALA A 80 -1.82 -5.65 11.01
CA ALA A 80 -1.83 -5.95 12.45
C ALA A 80 -2.80 -7.09 12.80
#